data_AF-A0A2N2P6J0-F1
#
_entry.id   AF-A0A2N2P6J0-F1
#
_cell.length_a   1.000
_cell.length_b   1.000
_cell.length_c   1.000
_cell.angle_alpha   90.00
_cell.angle_beta   90.00
_cell.angle_gamma   90.00
#
_symmetry.space_group_name_H-M   'P 1'
#
loop_
_entity.id
_entity.type
_entity.pdbx_description
1 polymer ?
#
loop_
_entity_poly.entity_id
_entity_poly.type
_entity_poly.pdbx_seq_one_letter_code
_entity_poly.pdbx_strand_id
1 'polypeptide(L)'
;MTSIIRILFAGVMLISLISFTPTVSANLLPDLDASAGGATTFLSIPAAAFLPSGSNTTSPPNYENHGRYVKYFGPNFEGQFKAQVQLPQGAQIISVKACFYDDSASLSAKLNFVSATNYGLTYITQIESTGASGYQEIVELDYPETIDYGGHVYYRLDLKLPKSTGAGSNVWGCGATIEYLPPEIDSSILALGSAAFNPFENGYTYDDWFALRLFYLQNNAAGTGKFMAPVNLPDGASVNKLSMRIFDEGTGYTVNAKIQRADHNGNYSTLGDLNCQGIEDKICSLVIPAFTIDNSQYTYWVHVLLPTSLISNYIYLSGVNLEYHVVPDQHENVIGISNTAFTPFFDSQEYENHARWLIHKHGEGGSNSRGVYVASVNLPDKVTIDGFEACFYDGSTTLAGNAFLIRTRLGVNNTMASASSMGSSGYSGVPDYTVNWNVVDNNQYAYFVYWDLPIATTPVDGGDVVGCGMAVHYHYPVYLPMIVNQ
;
A
#
# COMPACT_ATOMS: atom_id res chain seq x y z
N MET A 1 -89.92 33.30 -68.74
CA MET A 1 -89.30 33.19 -70.07
C MET A 1 -87.90 32.63 -69.89
N THR A 2 -87.66 31.48 -70.51
CA THR A 2 -86.38 30.86 -70.91
C THR A 2 -85.23 30.64 -69.89
N SER A 3 -85.05 29.33 -69.64
CA SER A 3 -83.98 28.51 -69.07
C SER A 3 -82.52 28.92 -69.35
N ILE A 4 -81.59 28.54 -68.47
CA ILE A 4 -80.66 27.39 -68.66
C ILE A 4 -79.78 27.19 -67.39
N ILE A 5 -79.60 25.91 -67.04
CA ILE A 5 -78.80 25.31 -65.95
C ILE A 5 -77.31 25.20 -66.38
N ARG A 6 -76.38 25.28 -65.40
CA ARG A 6 -75.12 24.49 -65.22
C ARG A 6 -74.12 25.28 -64.35
N ILE A 7 -73.23 24.75 -63.50
CA ILE A 7 -72.99 23.46 -62.83
C ILE A 7 -71.80 23.70 -61.85
N LEU A 8 -71.80 23.00 -60.72
CA LEU A 8 -70.69 22.61 -59.80
C LEU A 8 -69.79 23.61 -59.01
N PHE A 9 -69.83 23.42 -57.67
CA PHE A 9 -68.76 23.25 -56.65
C PHE A 9 -67.57 24.23 -56.62
N ALA A 10 -67.42 25.10 -55.61
CA ALA A 10 -67.05 24.88 -54.19
C ALA A 10 -65.55 24.62 -53.96
N GLY A 11 -64.94 25.40 -53.06
CA GLY A 11 -63.69 25.00 -52.40
C GLY A 11 -62.68 26.12 -52.17
N VAL A 12 -62.85 26.81 -51.05
CA VAL A 12 -61.90 27.75 -50.44
C VAL A 12 -60.58 27.03 -50.12
N MET A 13 -59.43 27.57 -50.56
CA MET A 13 -58.11 27.08 -50.15
C MET A 13 -57.38 28.17 -49.37
N LEU A 14 -57.27 27.93 -48.06
CA LEU A 14 -56.57 28.74 -47.07
C LEU A 14 -55.06 28.44 -47.18
N ILE A 15 -54.25 29.49 -47.30
CA ILE A 15 -52.79 29.42 -47.36
C ILE A 15 -52.26 29.23 -45.93
N SER A 16 -51.69 28.05 -45.65
CA SER A 16 -50.95 27.76 -44.43
C SER A 16 -49.45 27.92 -44.68
N LEU A 17 -48.80 28.80 -43.92
CA LEU A 17 -47.35 28.90 -43.82
C LEU A 17 -46.79 27.58 -43.27
N ILE A 18 -45.92 26.92 -44.03
CA ILE A 18 -45.10 25.79 -43.56
C ILE A 18 -43.78 26.37 -43.06
N SER A 19 -43.56 26.32 -41.76
CA SER A 19 -42.25 26.50 -41.12
C SER A 19 -41.43 25.22 -41.32
N PHE A 20 -40.33 25.32 -42.08
CA PHE A 20 -39.32 24.28 -42.16
C PHE A 20 -38.45 24.32 -40.90
N THR A 21 -38.66 23.36 -39.99
CA THR A 21 -37.60 22.96 -39.05
C THR A 21 -36.78 21.85 -39.71
N PRO A 22 -35.44 21.92 -39.73
CA PRO A 22 -34.63 20.80 -40.16
C PRO A 22 -34.74 19.69 -39.11
N THR A 23 -35.44 18.61 -39.45
CA THR A 23 -35.30 17.32 -38.76
C THR A 23 -33.90 16.79 -39.08
N VAL A 24 -32.96 17.08 -38.19
CA VAL A 24 -31.72 16.30 -38.11
C VAL A 24 -32.15 14.92 -37.60
N SER A 25 -32.19 13.92 -38.47
CA SER A 25 -32.26 12.54 -38.01
C SER A 25 -30.97 12.30 -37.22
N ALA A 26 -31.10 12.13 -35.91
CA ALA A 26 -30.05 11.53 -35.11
C ALA A 26 -29.80 10.15 -35.72
N ASN A 27 -28.77 10.05 -36.57
CA ASN A 27 -28.12 8.78 -36.78
C ASN A 27 -27.72 8.31 -35.39
N LEU A 28 -28.38 7.24 -34.93
CA LEU A 28 -27.87 6.43 -33.85
C LEU A 28 -26.43 6.11 -34.25
N LEU A 29 -25.49 6.79 -33.61
CA LEU A 29 -24.12 6.31 -33.52
C LEU A 29 -24.25 4.83 -33.13
N PRO A 30 -23.53 3.91 -33.79
CA PRO A 30 -23.46 2.55 -33.27
C PRO A 30 -23.10 2.69 -31.80
N ASP A 31 -23.88 2.03 -30.92
CA ASP A 31 -23.49 1.82 -29.53
C ASP A 31 -22.01 1.45 -29.56
N LEU A 32 -21.16 2.41 -29.20
CA LEU A 32 -19.78 2.12 -28.89
C LEU A 32 -19.94 1.25 -27.66
N ASP A 33 -19.77 -0.05 -27.87
CA ASP A 33 -19.74 -1.07 -26.84
C ASP A 33 -18.75 -0.57 -25.77
N ALA A 34 -19.30 0.09 -24.74
CA ALA A 34 -18.55 0.71 -23.67
C ALA A 34 -18.00 -0.35 -22.71
N SER A 35 -18.01 -1.63 -23.11
CA SER A 35 -17.01 -2.60 -22.66
C SER A 35 -15.66 -2.26 -23.29
N ALA A 36 -15.13 -1.07 -23.02
CA ALA A 36 -13.69 -0.86 -23.07
C ALA A 36 -13.13 -1.74 -21.95
N GLY A 37 -12.90 -3.02 -22.26
CA GLY A 37 -12.34 -3.98 -21.32
C GLY A 37 -11.10 -3.35 -20.71
N GLY A 38 -11.21 -2.96 -19.44
CA GLY A 38 -10.14 -2.25 -18.74
C GLY A 38 -8.86 -3.04 -18.93
N ALA A 39 -7.79 -2.38 -19.36
CA ALA A 39 -6.51 -3.04 -19.49
C ALA A 39 -6.16 -3.69 -18.14
N THR A 40 -5.74 -4.96 -18.17
CA THR A 40 -5.32 -5.65 -16.95
C THR A 40 -4.16 -4.88 -16.31
N THR A 41 -4.19 -4.76 -14.99
CA THR A 41 -3.18 -4.06 -14.19
C THR A 41 -2.48 -5.05 -13.28
N PHE A 42 -1.23 -4.78 -12.93
CA PHE A 42 -0.42 -5.63 -12.06
C PHE A 42 -0.05 -4.90 -10.77
N LEU A 43 -0.26 -5.56 -9.63
CA LEU A 43 0.28 -5.19 -8.33
C LEU A 43 1.46 -6.11 -8.01
N SER A 44 2.66 -5.55 -7.89
CA SER A 44 3.87 -6.30 -7.52
C SER A 44 4.16 -6.13 -6.03
N ILE A 45 4.36 -7.24 -5.32
CA ILE A 45 4.53 -7.29 -3.86
C ILE A 45 5.93 -7.86 -3.60
N PRO A 46 6.92 -7.00 -3.26
CA PRO A 46 8.29 -7.46 -3.02
C PRO A 46 8.37 -8.33 -1.76
N ALA A 47 9.44 -9.11 -1.64
CA ALA A 47 9.72 -9.85 -0.42
C ALA A 47 9.81 -8.94 0.82
N ALA A 48 10.28 -7.69 0.64
CA ALA A 48 10.30 -6.66 1.67
C ALA A 48 8.96 -6.44 2.37
N ALA A 49 7.84 -6.61 1.65
CA ALA A 49 6.50 -6.41 2.20
C ALA A 49 6.04 -7.54 3.14
N PHE A 50 6.75 -8.68 3.16
CA PHE A 50 6.41 -9.83 4.00
C PHE A 50 7.04 -9.70 5.38
N LEU A 51 6.20 -9.33 6.34
CA LEU A 51 6.59 -9.21 7.75
C LEU A 51 6.41 -10.54 8.47
N PRO A 52 7.32 -10.92 9.38
CA PRO A 52 7.17 -12.13 10.17
C PRO A 52 5.85 -12.11 10.95
N SER A 53 5.14 -13.24 10.95
CA SER A 53 3.92 -13.42 11.73
C SER A 53 4.04 -14.62 12.63
N GLY A 54 4.15 -14.39 13.94
CA GLY A 54 4.09 -15.44 14.95
C GLY A 54 5.37 -16.28 15.08
N SER A 55 5.93 -16.23 16.28
CA SER A 55 5.90 -17.42 17.14
C SER A 55 5.64 -16.94 18.56
N ASN A 56 4.84 -17.71 19.30
CA ASN A 56 4.58 -17.58 20.74
C ASN A 56 5.85 -17.69 21.63
N THR A 57 7.01 -17.45 21.06
CA THR A 57 8.30 -17.56 21.70
C THR A 57 8.74 -16.15 22.03
N THR A 58 9.26 -15.95 23.24
CA THR A 58 9.88 -14.72 23.74
C THR A 58 11.09 -14.23 22.91
N SER A 59 11.37 -14.88 21.79
CA SER A 59 12.41 -14.52 20.85
C SER A 59 11.75 -14.32 19.49
N PRO A 60 12.00 -13.20 18.80
CA PRO A 60 11.52 -12.98 17.44
C PRO A 60 11.94 -14.17 16.56
N PRO A 61 11.10 -14.57 15.59
CA PRO A 61 11.50 -15.59 14.64
C PRO A 61 12.82 -15.17 14.00
N ASN A 62 13.79 -16.08 13.90
CA ASN A 62 15.04 -15.79 13.22
C ASN A 62 14.79 -15.85 11.71
N TYR A 63 14.79 -14.70 11.03
CA TYR A 63 14.66 -14.63 9.57
C TYR A 63 15.65 -13.62 8.98
N GLU A 64 15.79 -13.68 7.66
CA GLU A 64 16.47 -12.64 6.90
C GLU A 64 15.48 -12.07 5.89
N ASN A 65 15.34 -10.74 5.84
CA ASN A 65 14.59 -10.04 4.81
C ASN A 65 15.54 -9.17 4.01
N HIS A 66 15.94 -9.67 2.84
CA HIS A 66 16.89 -8.98 1.98
C HIS A 66 16.25 -7.89 1.09
N GLY A 67 14.98 -7.57 1.35
CA GLY A 67 14.09 -6.80 0.47
C GLY A 67 13.65 -7.57 -0.79
N ARG A 68 14.56 -8.37 -1.35
CA ARG A 68 14.41 -9.16 -2.56
C ARG A 68 14.02 -10.62 -2.34
N TYR A 69 14.29 -11.13 -1.14
CA TYR A 69 13.81 -12.43 -0.67
C TYR A 69 13.68 -12.43 0.84
N VAL A 70 12.84 -13.32 1.35
CA VAL A 70 12.70 -13.64 2.76
C VAL A 70 13.09 -15.10 2.96
N LYS A 71 13.86 -15.37 4.03
CA LYS A 71 14.33 -16.70 4.40
C LYS A 71 14.13 -16.95 5.89
N TYR A 72 13.66 -18.15 6.25
CA TYR A 72 13.40 -18.53 7.63
C TYR A 72 14.46 -19.48 8.21
N PHE A 73 14.95 -19.17 9.41
CA PHE A 73 15.95 -19.93 10.16
C PHE A 73 15.50 -20.33 11.56
N GLY A 74 14.26 -20.00 11.95
CA GLY A 74 13.78 -20.17 13.31
C GLY A 74 13.69 -21.63 13.78
N PRO A 75 13.47 -21.84 15.08
CA PRO A 75 13.47 -23.18 15.69
C PRO A 75 12.29 -24.05 15.20
N ASN A 76 11.16 -23.44 14.83
CA ASN A 76 9.94 -24.13 14.41
C ASN A 76 10.08 -24.74 13.02
N PHE A 77 9.14 -25.62 12.65
CA PHE A 77 9.16 -26.30 11.35
C PHE A 77 8.90 -25.37 10.16
N GLU A 78 8.20 -24.25 10.37
CA GLU A 78 7.78 -23.32 9.32
C GLU A 78 7.70 -21.90 9.88
N GLY A 79 8.28 -20.94 9.16
CA GLY A 79 8.13 -19.51 9.38
C GLY A 79 6.93 -19.00 8.60
N GLN A 80 6.13 -18.15 9.22
CA GLN A 80 4.99 -17.52 8.57
C GLN A 80 5.29 -16.03 8.40
N PHE A 81 5.00 -15.50 7.23
CA PHE A 81 5.21 -14.10 6.86
C PHE A 81 3.98 -13.58 6.14
N LYS A 82 3.70 -12.29 6.29
CA LYS A 82 2.47 -11.69 5.81
C LYS A 82 2.71 -10.36 5.14
N ALA A 83 2.11 -10.17 3.98
CA ALA A 83 2.11 -8.91 3.26
C ALA A 83 0.67 -8.45 3.03
N GLN A 84 0.34 -7.22 3.43
CA GLN A 84 -0.97 -6.66 3.13
C GLN A 84 -1.12 -6.42 1.63
N VAL A 85 -2.31 -6.68 1.12
CA VAL A 85 -2.68 -6.44 -0.27
C VAL A 85 -3.71 -5.33 -0.31
N GLN A 86 -3.37 -4.28 -1.05
CA GLN A 86 -4.25 -3.16 -1.27
C GLN A 86 -4.57 -3.05 -2.75
N LEU A 87 -5.83 -3.32 -3.08
CA LEU A 87 -6.37 -3.24 -4.42
C LEU A 87 -7.55 -2.27 -4.40
N PRO A 88 -7.92 -1.64 -5.52
CA PRO A 88 -9.10 -0.78 -5.55
C PRO A 88 -10.40 -1.54 -5.19
N GLN A 89 -11.33 -0.88 -4.50
CA GLN A 89 -12.67 -1.44 -4.22
C GLN A 89 -13.36 -1.82 -5.53
N GLY A 90 -13.82 -3.08 -5.66
CA GLY A 90 -14.45 -3.60 -6.86
C GLY A 90 -13.49 -4.12 -7.92
N ALA A 91 -12.17 -4.11 -7.68
CA ALA A 91 -11.20 -4.73 -8.57
C ALA A 91 -11.47 -6.24 -8.71
N GLN A 92 -11.38 -6.79 -9.92
CA GLN A 92 -11.53 -8.22 -10.17
C GLN A 92 -10.16 -8.87 -10.31
N ILE A 93 -9.85 -9.85 -9.48
CA ILE A 93 -8.56 -10.50 -9.44
C ILE A 93 -8.53 -11.59 -10.50
N ILE A 94 -7.55 -11.54 -11.40
CA ILE A 94 -7.43 -12.47 -12.52
C ILE A 94 -6.47 -13.60 -12.18
N SER A 95 -5.27 -13.26 -11.69
CA SER A 95 -4.23 -14.25 -11.38
C SER A 95 -3.36 -13.82 -10.20
N VAL A 96 -2.80 -14.81 -9.49
CA VAL A 96 -1.81 -14.59 -8.43
C VAL A 96 -0.58 -15.41 -8.79
N LYS A 97 0.58 -14.76 -8.81
CA LYS A 97 1.88 -15.37 -9.14
C LYS A 97 2.76 -15.31 -7.91
N ALA A 98 3.44 -16.41 -7.57
CA ALA A 98 4.41 -16.44 -6.49
C ALA A 98 5.80 -16.69 -7.06
N CYS A 99 6.81 -16.06 -6.46
CA CYS A 99 8.18 -16.41 -6.73
C CYS A 99 8.79 -17.09 -5.50
N PHE A 100 9.19 -18.35 -5.67
CA PHE A 100 9.97 -19.11 -4.70
C PHE A 100 11.32 -19.49 -5.29
N TYR A 101 12.34 -19.55 -4.45
CA TYR A 101 13.50 -20.38 -4.68
C TYR A 101 13.37 -21.59 -3.77
N ASP A 102 13.31 -22.79 -4.35
CA ASP A 102 13.20 -24.04 -3.61
C ASP A 102 14.05 -25.12 -4.29
N ASP A 103 15.19 -25.42 -3.68
CA ASP A 103 16.09 -26.49 -4.11
C ASP A 103 15.91 -27.80 -3.32
N SER A 104 14.82 -27.91 -2.53
CA SER A 104 14.57 -29.05 -1.66
C SER A 104 13.40 -29.90 -2.13
N ALA A 105 13.68 -31.14 -2.54
CA ALA A 105 12.64 -32.09 -2.97
C ALA A 105 11.69 -32.54 -1.84
N SER A 106 11.99 -32.20 -0.59
CA SER A 106 11.24 -32.64 0.60
C SER A 106 10.55 -31.50 1.33
N LEU A 107 10.79 -30.26 0.92
CA LEU A 107 10.21 -29.07 1.54
C LEU A 107 9.34 -28.36 0.51
N SER A 108 8.47 -27.47 0.99
CA SER A 108 7.66 -26.65 0.12
C SER A 108 7.35 -25.30 0.78
N ALA A 109 7.53 -24.24 0.02
CA ALA A 109 7.05 -22.90 0.34
C ALA A 109 5.59 -22.76 -0.11
N LYS A 110 4.81 -22.03 0.69
CA LYS A 110 3.39 -21.80 0.41
C LYS A 110 3.08 -20.32 0.37
N LEU A 111 2.30 -19.87 -0.60
CA LEU A 111 1.71 -18.54 -0.61
C LEU A 111 0.20 -18.70 -0.60
N ASN A 112 -0.46 -18.24 0.46
CA ASN A 112 -1.91 -18.23 0.53
C ASN A 112 -2.39 -16.81 0.28
N PHE A 113 -3.31 -16.63 -0.66
CA PHE A 113 -4.04 -15.38 -0.78
C PHE A 113 -5.35 -15.50 -0.02
N VAL A 114 -5.56 -14.61 0.94
CA VAL A 114 -6.68 -14.70 1.88
C VAL A 114 -7.41 -13.37 1.98
N SER A 115 -8.73 -13.44 2.12
CA SER A 115 -9.54 -12.31 2.59
C SER A 115 -9.82 -12.48 4.08
N ALA A 116 -9.76 -11.38 4.81
CA ALA A 116 -10.09 -11.38 6.23
C ALA A 116 -11.50 -10.82 6.42
N THR A 117 -12.34 -11.59 7.10
CA THR A 117 -13.57 -11.11 7.72
C THR A 117 -13.35 -11.01 9.22
N ASN A 118 -14.32 -10.45 9.95
CA ASN A 118 -14.25 -10.44 11.40
C ASN A 118 -14.34 -11.83 12.05
N TYR A 119 -14.87 -12.80 11.31
CA TYR A 119 -15.10 -14.17 11.80
C TYR A 119 -13.99 -15.15 11.40
N GLY A 120 -13.02 -14.72 10.60
CA GLY A 120 -11.91 -15.56 10.18
C GLY A 120 -11.34 -15.21 8.81
N LEU A 121 -10.38 -16.03 8.37
CA LEU A 121 -9.82 -15.98 7.02
C LEU A 121 -10.65 -16.83 6.09
N THR A 122 -10.93 -16.29 4.91
CA THR A 122 -11.37 -17.08 3.76
C THR A 122 -10.17 -17.25 2.83
N TYR A 123 -9.84 -18.50 2.51
CA TYR A 123 -8.80 -18.79 1.53
C TYR A 123 -9.35 -18.55 0.12
N ILE A 124 -8.67 -17.69 -0.63
CA ILE A 124 -8.98 -17.42 -2.04
C ILE A 124 -8.21 -18.42 -2.90
N THR A 125 -6.89 -18.49 -2.72
CA THR A 125 -6.04 -19.46 -3.42
C THR A 125 -4.78 -19.81 -2.61
N GLN A 126 -4.14 -20.91 -2.96
CA GLN A 126 -2.84 -21.35 -2.43
C GLN A 126 -1.92 -21.74 -3.58
N ILE A 127 -0.67 -21.27 -3.51
CA ILE A 127 0.44 -21.65 -4.39
C ILE A 127 1.47 -22.40 -3.54
N GLU A 128 1.97 -23.54 -4.01
CA GLU A 128 2.85 -24.44 -3.24
C GLU A 128 4.02 -24.92 -4.11
N SER A 129 5.27 -24.63 -3.70
CA SER A 129 6.45 -25.00 -4.48
C SER A 129 6.63 -26.51 -4.59
N THR A 130 7.03 -27.00 -5.77
CA THR A 130 7.22 -28.44 -6.02
C THR A 130 8.64 -28.97 -5.73
N GLY A 131 9.54 -28.16 -5.17
CA GLY A 131 10.83 -28.61 -4.60
C GLY A 131 11.90 -29.17 -5.56
N ALA A 132 11.80 -28.97 -6.88
CA ALA A 132 12.56 -29.76 -7.86
C ALA A 132 13.51 -28.97 -8.78
N SER A 133 14.04 -27.83 -8.33
CA SER A 133 14.92 -26.91 -9.07
C SER A 133 14.21 -25.97 -10.06
N GLY A 134 14.20 -24.68 -9.71
CA GLY A 134 13.97 -23.60 -10.65
C GLY A 134 12.71 -22.77 -10.40
N TYR A 135 12.98 -21.49 -10.13
CA TYR A 135 12.14 -20.33 -9.89
C TYR A 135 10.77 -20.24 -10.58
N GLN A 136 9.83 -19.66 -9.81
CA GLN A 136 8.54 -19.07 -10.20
C GLN A 136 7.42 -20.07 -10.49
N GLU A 137 6.33 -19.99 -9.72
CA GLU A 137 5.10 -20.74 -9.93
C GLU A 137 3.93 -19.78 -10.12
N ILE A 138 3.12 -20.07 -11.13
CA ILE A 138 1.96 -19.24 -11.54
C ILE A 138 0.70 -20.05 -11.27
N VAL A 139 -0.26 -19.45 -10.56
CA VAL A 139 -1.61 -19.99 -10.40
C VAL A 139 -2.60 -18.98 -10.96
N GLU A 140 -3.25 -19.36 -12.07
CA GLU A 140 -4.40 -18.65 -12.58
C GLU A 140 -5.63 -19.00 -11.74
N LEU A 141 -6.50 -18.02 -11.47
CA LEU A 141 -7.73 -18.26 -10.73
C LEU A 141 -8.83 -18.69 -11.70
N ASP A 142 -9.44 -19.85 -11.44
CA ASP A 142 -10.56 -20.34 -12.25
C ASP A 142 -11.81 -19.43 -12.12
N TYR A 143 -11.91 -18.65 -11.05
CA TYR A 143 -13.00 -17.70 -10.78
C TYR A 143 -12.45 -16.39 -10.26
N PRO A 144 -12.63 -15.26 -10.98
CA PRO A 144 -12.10 -13.99 -10.54
C PRO A 144 -12.82 -13.51 -9.28
N GLU A 145 -12.05 -13.28 -8.21
CA GLU A 145 -12.56 -12.75 -6.95
C GLU A 145 -12.70 -11.23 -7.07
N THR A 146 -13.83 -10.67 -6.65
CA THR A 146 -14.02 -9.21 -6.61
C THR A 146 -13.63 -8.68 -5.24
N ILE A 147 -12.80 -7.65 -5.21
CA ILE A 147 -12.39 -6.97 -3.99
C ILE A 147 -13.59 -6.23 -3.38
N ASP A 148 -13.97 -6.60 -2.16
CA ASP A 148 -15.05 -5.95 -1.42
C ASP A 148 -14.67 -5.65 0.04
N TYR A 149 -14.22 -4.43 0.30
CA TYR A 149 -13.96 -3.92 1.65
C TYR A 149 -15.24 -3.59 2.44
N GLY A 150 -16.43 -3.70 1.84
CA GLY A 150 -17.70 -3.65 2.55
C GLY A 150 -17.96 -4.93 3.36
N GLY A 151 -17.72 -6.10 2.73
CA GLY A 151 -17.80 -7.41 3.37
C GLY A 151 -16.51 -7.85 4.07
N HIS A 152 -15.35 -7.44 3.57
CA HIS A 152 -14.03 -7.81 4.08
C HIS A 152 -13.31 -6.64 4.75
N VAL A 153 -12.45 -6.94 5.72
CA VAL A 153 -11.65 -5.91 6.40
C VAL A 153 -10.40 -5.58 5.57
N TYR A 154 -9.73 -6.61 5.07
CA TYR A 154 -8.55 -6.48 4.23
C TYR A 154 -8.28 -7.76 3.44
N TYR A 155 -7.37 -7.66 2.47
CA TYR A 155 -6.78 -8.78 1.74
C TYR A 155 -5.30 -8.86 2.10
N ARG A 156 -4.73 -10.07 2.14
CA ARG A 156 -3.30 -10.25 2.39
C ARG A 156 -2.77 -11.54 1.77
N LEU A 157 -1.45 -11.61 1.67
CA LEU A 157 -0.71 -12.81 1.32
C LEU A 157 -0.03 -13.40 2.56
N ASP A 158 -0.25 -14.69 2.81
CA ASP A 158 0.40 -15.47 3.86
C ASP A 158 1.45 -16.38 3.23
N LEU A 159 2.71 -15.95 3.27
CA LEU A 159 3.88 -16.72 2.86
C LEU A 159 4.31 -17.63 4.00
N LYS A 160 4.42 -18.92 3.75
CA LYS A 160 4.97 -19.88 4.70
C LYS A 160 6.23 -20.50 4.12
N LEU A 161 7.30 -20.46 4.89
CA LEU A 161 8.61 -20.95 4.50
C LEU A 161 9.06 -22.06 5.46
N PRO A 162 9.45 -23.23 4.97
CA PRO A 162 9.99 -24.28 5.80
C PRO A 162 11.32 -23.84 6.41
N LYS A 163 11.65 -24.41 7.58
CA LYS A 163 12.94 -24.15 8.24
C LYS A 163 14.11 -24.51 7.34
N SER A 164 15.00 -23.56 7.08
CA SER A 164 16.29 -23.87 6.46
C SER A 164 17.15 -24.67 7.44
N THR A 165 17.47 -25.92 7.09
CA THR A 165 18.18 -26.86 7.99
C THR A 165 19.71 -26.73 7.94
N GLY A 166 20.24 -25.79 7.15
CA GLY A 166 21.67 -25.58 6.96
C GLY A 166 22.31 -26.51 5.91
N ALA A 167 23.31 -25.98 5.23
CA ALA A 167 24.21 -26.56 4.21
C ALA A 167 23.62 -27.25 2.95
N GLY A 168 22.34 -27.59 2.86
CA GLY A 168 21.83 -28.33 1.69
C GLY A 168 20.39 -28.08 1.25
N SER A 169 19.61 -27.28 1.97
CA SER A 169 18.25 -26.90 1.56
C SER A 169 17.98 -25.42 1.82
N ASN A 170 17.60 -24.73 0.75
CA ASN A 170 17.39 -23.31 0.66
C ASN A 170 16.01 -23.07 0.07
N VAL A 171 15.06 -22.72 0.94
CA VAL A 171 13.69 -22.34 0.55
C VAL A 171 13.42 -20.90 0.92
N TRP A 172 13.30 -20.02 -0.07
CA TRP A 172 13.18 -18.57 0.12
C TRP A 172 11.99 -18.06 -0.69
N GLY A 173 11.25 -17.09 -0.17
CA GLY A 173 10.18 -16.40 -0.92
C GLY A 173 10.71 -15.10 -1.50
N CYS A 174 10.44 -14.80 -2.78
CA CYS A 174 10.93 -13.60 -3.46
C CYS A 174 9.86 -12.53 -3.72
N GLY A 175 8.61 -12.79 -3.32
CA GLY A 175 7.48 -11.89 -3.51
C GLY A 175 6.34 -12.53 -4.31
N ALA A 176 5.39 -11.70 -4.71
CA ALA A 176 4.22 -12.10 -5.48
C ALA A 176 3.79 -11.01 -6.45
N THR A 177 3.02 -11.38 -7.47
CA THR A 177 2.35 -10.44 -8.38
C THR A 177 0.88 -10.80 -8.47
N ILE A 178 0.01 -9.80 -8.40
CA ILE A 178 -1.44 -9.96 -8.58
C ILE A 178 -1.83 -9.23 -9.85
N GLU A 179 -2.44 -9.94 -10.79
CA GLU A 179 -3.08 -9.36 -11.96
C GLU A 179 -4.55 -9.11 -11.66
N TYR A 180 -5.06 -7.92 -11.97
CA TYR A 180 -6.45 -7.56 -11.72
C TYR A 180 -7.01 -6.60 -12.77
N LEU A 181 -8.33 -6.60 -12.92
CA LEU A 181 -9.08 -5.57 -13.64
C LEU A 181 -9.46 -4.48 -12.64
N PRO A 182 -9.07 -3.21 -12.88
CA PRO A 182 -9.51 -2.12 -12.02
C PRO A 182 -11.04 -1.92 -12.11
N PRO A 183 -11.69 -1.43 -11.04
CA PRO A 183 -13.11 -1.10 -11.04
C PRO A 183 -13.41 0.08 -11.97
N GLU A 184 -14.63 0.15 -12.50
CA GLU A 184 -15.09 1.26 -13.36
C GLU A 184 -15.43 2.56 -12.60
N ILE A 185 -15.19 2.64 -11.29
CA ILE A 185 -15.76 3.68 -10.41
C ILE A 185 -14.73 4.75 -10.01
N ASP A 186 -15.16 6.02 -10.00
CA ASP A 186 -14.36 7.23 -9.66
C ASP A 186 -13.95 7.38 -8.18
N SER A 187 -14.35 6.46 -7.30
CA SER A 187 -14.02 6.51 -5.87
C SER A 187 -13.16 5.32 -5.47
N SER A 188 -12.00 5.60 -4.87
CA SER A 188 -11.08 4.57 -4.38
C SER A 188 -11.05 4.54 -2.85
N ILE A 189 -10.73 3.38 -2.30
CA ILE A 189 -10.58 3.17 -0.85
C ILE A 189 -9.14 2.76 -0.56
N LEU A 190 -8.47 3.49 0.32
CA LEU A 190 -7.22 3.07 0.95
C LEU A 190 -7.56 2.37 2.26
N ALA A 191 -7.57 1.04 2.26
CA ALA A 191 -7.75 0.23 3.47
C ALA A 191 -6.42 -0.05 4.18
N LEU A 192 -6.27 0.48 5.39
CA LEU A 192 -5.15 0.23 6.30
C LEU A 192 -5.57 -0.85 7.31
N GLY A 193 -5.21 -2.10 7.06
CA GLY A 193 -5.48 -3.18 8.02
C GLY A 193 -4.62 -3.05 9.27
N SER A 194 -5.00 -3.72 10.36
CA SER A 194 -4.26 -3.67 11.65
C SER A 194 -2.74 -3.91 11.54
N ALA A 195 -2.28 -4.76 10.62
CA ALA A 195 -0.85 -5.00 10.42
C ALA A 195 -0.06 -3.84 9.76
N ALA A 196 -0.74 -2.80 9.25
CA ALA A 196 -0.09 -1.60 8.74
C ALA A 196 0.32 -0.63 9.87
N PHE A 197 -0.20 -0.85 11.08
CA PHE A 197 0.02 0.00 12.22
C PHE A 197 1.21 -0.47 13.03
N ASN A 198 2.22 0.38 13.17
CA ASN A 198 3.36 0.18 14.07
C ASN A 198 3.13 0.90 15.41
N PRO A 199 3.58 0.36 16.55
CA PRO A 199 3.52 1.05 17.83
C PRO A 199 4.46 2.27 17.83
N PHE A 200 3.99 3.38 18.40
CA PHE A 200 4.75 4.65 18.42
C PHE A 200 5.82 4.71 19.53
N GLU A 201 5.63 4.01 20.64
CA GLU A 201 6.53 4.04 21.80
C GLU A 201 7.00 2.61 22.17
N ASN A 202 8.25 2.49 22.60
CA ASN A 202 8.81 1.24 23.12
C ASN A 202 8.05 0.81 24.39
N GLY A 203 7.55 -0.43 24.40
CA GLY A 203 6.81 -1.00 25.54
C GLY A 203 5.36 -1.39 25.21
N TYR A 204 4.84 -0.97 24.05
CA TYR A 204 3.62 -1.53 23.50
C TYR A 204 3.96 -2.80 22.73
N THR A 205 3.82 -3.95 23.39
CA THR A 205 3.95 -5.25 22.73
C THR A 205 2.60 -5.63 22.12
N TYR A 206 2.61 -6.14 20.88
CA TYR A 206 1.53 -7.00 20.44
C TYR A 206 1.48 -8.17 21.44
N ASP A 207 0.31 -8.45 21.99
CA ASP A 207 0.18 -9.62 22.86
C ASP A 207 0.11 -10.86 21.97
N ASP A 208 0.89 -11.90 22.27
CA ASP A 208 1.14 -13.05 21.40
C ASP A 208 0.17 -14.24 21.62
N TRP A 209 -0.82 -14.10 22.51
CA TRP A 209 -1.65 -15.22 22.98
C TRP A 209 -2.71 -15.78 22.02
N PHE A 210 -2.95 -15.21 20.82
CA PHE A 210 -3.87 -15.80 19.84
C PHE A 210 -3.40 -15.63 18.39
N ALA A 211 -3.36 -16.73 17.63
CA ALA A 211 -3.09 -16.78 16.19
C ALA A 211 -4.10 -15.99 15.30
N LEU A 212 -5.10 -15.36 15.92
CA LEU A 212 -6.12 -14.50 15.33
C LEU A 212 -5.79 -12.98 15.45
N ARG A 213 -4.56 -12.59 15.81
CA ARG A 213 -4.21 -11.19 16.16
C ARG A 213 -3.64 -10.32 15.04
N LEU A 214 -3.59 -10.80 13.81
CA LEU A 214 -3.38 -9.92 12.63
C LEU A 214 -4.68 -9.41 12.03
N PHE A 215 -5.81 -9.77 12.64
CA PHE A 215 -7.12 -9.25 12.27
C PHE A 215 -7.39 -7.93 12.99
N TYR A 216 -6.79 -7.75 14.16
CA TYR A 216 -7.14 -6.69 15.08
C TYR A 216 -5.90 -6.11 15.76
N LEU A 217 -5.82 -4.80 15.82
CA LEU A 217 -4.89 -4.08 16.68
C LEU A 217 -5.48 -4.03 18.09
N GLN A 218 -4.68 -4.42 19.09
CA GLN A 218 -5.06 -4.44 20.50
C GLN A 218 -3.99 -3.70 21.32
N ASN A 219 -4.40 -2.96 22.35
CA ASN A 219 -3.49 -2.39 23.32
C ASN A 219 -3.59 -3.15 24.65
N ASN A 220 -2.55 -3.91 24.98
CA ASN A 220 -2.50 -4.70 26.22
C ASN A 220 -1.67 -4.04 27.31
N ALA A 221 -1.00 -2.92 27.01
CA ALA A 221 -0.27 -2.17 28.00
C ALA A 221 -1.21 -1.25 28.79
N ALA A 222 -0.85 -0.98 30.05
CA ALA A 222 -1.55 0.02 30.84
C ALA A 222 -1.47 1.40 30.15
N GLY A 223 -2.60 2.12 30.13
CA GLY A 223 -2.73 3.41 29.44
C GLY A 223 -3.13 3.28 27.97
N THR A 224 -3.20 4.39 27.26
CA THR A 224 -3.63 4.42 25.85
C THR A 224 -2.47 4.12 24.92
N GLY A 225 -2.58 3.03 24.15
CA GLY A 225 -1.63 2.65 23.11
C GLY A 225 -1.75 3.58 21.91
N LYS A 226 -0.61 3.91 21.33
CA LYS A 226 -0.49 4.82 20.19
C LYS A 226 0.13 4.06 19.03
N PHE A 227 -0.56 4.05 17.90
CA PHE A 227 -0.15 3.29 16.73
C PHE A 227 -0.25 4.13 15.48
N MET A 228 0.62 3.89 14.51
CA MET A 228 0.71 4.70 13.29
C MET A 228 0.84 3.83 12.05
N ALA A 229 0.08 4.17 11.02
CA ALA A 229 0.17 3.55 9.70
C ALA A 229 0.44 4.63 8.63
N PRO A 230 1.39 4.43 7.70
CA PRO A 230 1.62 5.36 6.61
C PRO A 230 0.40 5.46 5.68
N VAL A 231 0.16 6.66 5.12
CA VAL A 231 -0.86 6.89 4.10
C VAL A 231 -0.16 7.16 2.78
N ASN A 232 -0.13 6.16 1.90
CA ASN A 232 0.53 6.23 0.59
C ASN A 232 -0.52 6.45 -0.51
N LEU A 233 -1.04 7.68 -0.58
CA LEU A 233 -1.98 8.07 -1.64
C LEU A 233 -1.26 8.83 -2.77
N PRO A 234 -1.76 8.77 -4.02
CA PRO A 234 -1.23 9.57 -5.12
C PRO A 234 -1.26 11.07 -4.82
N ASP A 235 -0.26 11.81 -5.30
CA ASP A 235 -0.30 13.28 -5.29
C ASP A 235 -1.56 13.79 -6.02
N GLY A 236 -2.16 14.86 -5.52
CA GLY A 236 -3.41 15.39 -6.06
C GLY A 236 -4.67 14.63 -5.63
N ALA A 237 -4.56 13.49 -4.94
CA ALA A 237 -5.74 12.77 -4.45
C ALA A 237 -6.52 13.61 -3.43
N SER A 238 -7.83 13.75 -3.64
CA SER A 238 -8.75 14.42 -2.72
C SER A 238 -9.34 13.40 -1.74
N VAL A 239 -9.01 13.53 -0.45
CA VAL A 239 -9.55 12.67 0.62
C VAL A 239 -10.72 13.38 1.29
N ASN A 240 -11.85 12.71 1.46
CA ASN A 240 -13.07 13.31 2.01
C ASN A 240 -13.76 12.48 3.11
N LYS A 241 -13.31 11.25 3.36
CA LYS A 241 -13.91 10.41 4.40
C LYS A 241 -12.88 9.50 5.05
N LEU A 242 -12.94 9.47 6.38
CA LEU A 242 -12.20 8.55 7.24
C LEU A 242 -13.21 7.61 7.90
N SER A 243 -12.94 6.32 7.86
CA SER A 243 -13.74 5.33 8.58
C SER A 243 -12.86 4.31 9.29
N MET A 244 -13.36 3.74 10.38
CA MET A 244 -12.67 2.67 11.08
C MET A 244 -13.66 1.63 11.56
N ARG A 245 -13.21 0.38 11.61
CA ARG A 245 -13.98 -0.74 12.13
C ARG A 245 -13.36 -1.21 13.43
N ILE A 246 -14.17 -1.22 14.50
CA ILE A 246 -13.75 -1.67 15.82
C ILE A 246 -14.61 -2.84 16.28
N PHE A 247 -14.08 -3.66 17.16
CA PHE A 247 -14.84 -4.57 18.00
C PHE A 247 -14.53 -4.23 19.44
N ASP A 248 -15.55 -3.89 20.23
CA ASP A 248 -15.41 -3.54 21.64
C ASP A 248 -16.43 -4.33 22.47
N GLU A 249 -15.98 -5.12 23.44
CA GLU A 249 -16.88 -5.86 24.34
C GLU A 249 -17.46 -4.99 25.46
N GLY A 250 -16.95 -3.77 25.62
CA GLY A 250 -17.38 -2.78 26.60
C GLY A 250 -18.20 -1.63 26.01
N THR A 251 -18.78 -0.81 26.89
CA THR A 251 -19.48 0.44 26.52
C THR A 251 -18.66 1.70 26.81
N GLY A 252 -17.52 1.55 27.50
CA GLY A 252 -16.80 2.68 28.11
C GLY A 252 -15.60 3.18 27.33
N TYR A 253 -15.23 2.54 26.23
CA TYR A 253 -13.98 2.83 25.56
C TYR A 253 -14.17 3.58 24.26
N THR A 254 -13.24 4.50 24.00
CA THR A 254 -13.19 5.27 22.76
C THR A 254 -11.93 4.88 22.03
N VAL A 255 -12.10 4.28 20.87
CA VAL A 255 -11.02 4.18 19.89
C VAL A 255 -11.02 5.48 19.11
N ASN A 256 -9.84 6.04 18.90
CA ASN A 256 -9.68 7.28 18.18
C ASN A 256 -8.73 7.06 17.00
N ALA A 257 -9.12 7.50 15.80
CA ALA A 257 -8.28 7.49 14.61
C ALA A 257 -8.19 8.91 14.04
N LYS A 258 -6.96 9.36 13.79
CA LYS A 258 -6.67 10.68 13.23
C LYS A 258 -5.89 10.52 11.95
N ILE A 259 -6.31 11.19 10.89
CA ILE A 259 -5.44 11.42 9.74
C ILE A 259 -4.64 12.69 9.98
N GLN A 260 -3.33 12.59 9.89
CA GLN A 260 -2.39 13.66 10.18
C GLN A 260 -1.39 13.81 9.04
N ARG A 261 -0.74 14.97 9.00
CA ARG A 261 0.38 15.23 8.11
C ARG A 261 1.48 16.02 8.81
N ALA A 262 2.72 15.89 8.34
CA ALA A 262 3.84 16.76 8.72
C ALA A 262 4.50 17.37 7.49
N ASP A 263 4.89 18.65 7.58
CA ASP A 263 5.74 19.29 6.57
C ASP A 263 7.20 18.84 6.70
N HIS A 264 8.05 19.24 5.76
CA HIS A 264 9.50 18.97 5.77
C HIS A 264 10.23 19.57 6.98
N ASN A 265 9.66 20.57 7.65
CA ASN A 265 10.19 21.13 8.89
C ASN A 265 9.71 20.35 10.13
N GLY A 266 8.83 19.37 9.91
CA GLY A 266 8.15 18.53 10.88
C GLY A 266 7.12 19.25 11.75
N ASN A 267 6.57 20.37 11.28
CA ASN A 267 5.32 20.88 11.82
C ASN A 267 4.20 19.94 11.41
N TYR A 268 3.41 19.46 12.37
CA TYR A 268 2.31 18.52 12.09
C TYR A 268 0.94 19.15 12.29
N SER A 269 -0.05 18.63 11.57
CA SER A 269 -1.45 19.04 11.65
C SER A 269 -2.38 17.84 11.55
N THR A 270 -3.54 17.92 12.21
CA THR A 270 -4.61 16.91 12.12
C THR A 270 -5.63 17.36 11.09
N LEU A 271 -5.91 16.49 10.11
CA LEU A 271 -6.84 16.75 9.01
C LEU A 271 -8.24 16.18 9.31
N GLY A 272 -8.31 15.13 10.12
CA GLY A 272 -9.53 14.47 10.54
C GLY A 272 -9.34 13.73 11.86
N ASP A 273 -10.38 13.69 12.68
CA ASP A 273 -10.35 13.11 14.04
C ASP A 273 -11.64 12.33 14.29
N LEU A 274 -11.58 11.00 14.08
CA LEU A 274 -12.71 10.08 14.20
C LEU A 274 -12.66 9.38 15.57
N ASN A 275 -13.72 9.56 16.36
CA ASN A 275 -13.94 8.81 17.59
C ASN A 275 -15.00 7.72 17.35
N CYS A 276 -14.72 6.49 17.78
CA CYS A 276 -15.67 5.39 17.76
C CYS A 276 -15.80 4.79 19.16
N GLN A 277 -17.04 4.62 19.58
CA GLN A 277 -17.45 3.97 20.82
C GLN A 277 -18.62 3.05 20.50
N GLY A 278 -18.78 1.98 21.29
CA GLY A 278 -19.97 1.12 21.25
C GLY A 278 -19.61 -0.35 21.34
N ILE A 279 -20.55 -1.14 21.84
CA ILE A 279 -20.40 -2.60 21.99
C ILE A 279 -20.46 -3.26 20.60
N GLU A 280 -19.76 -4.38 20.45
CA GLU A 280 -19.72 -5.28 19.30
C GLU A 280 -18.95 -4.73 18.10
N ASP A 281 -19.05 -5.44 16.98
CA ASP A 281 -18.46 -5.07 15.69
C ASP A 281 -19.17 -3.85 15.10
N LYS A 282 -18.45 -2.73 14.99
CA LYS A 282 -19.00 -1.45 14.58
C LYS A 282 -18.09 -0.74 13.59
N ILE A 283 -18.70 -0.21 12.53
CA ILE A 283 -18.05 0.75 11.62
C ILE A 283 -18.45 2.16 12.04
N CYS A 284 -17.47 2.99 12.33
CA CYS A 284 -17.66 4.43 12.50
C CYS A 284 -17.05 5.16 11.29
N SER A 285 -17.68 6.26 10.89
CA SER A 285 -17.18 7.09 9.79
C SER A 285 -17.34 8.57 10.09
N LEU A 286 -16.45 9.36 9.51
CA LEU A 286 -16.41 10.81 9.57
C LEU A 286 -16.16 11.33 8.16
N VAL A 287 -17.09 12.16 7.67
CA VAL A 287 -16.82 13.01 6.51
C VAL A 287 -15.92 14.15 6.99
N ILE A 288 -14.74 14.26 6.41
CA ILE A 288 -13.76 15.28 6.75
C ILE A 288 -13.78 16.38 5.69
N PRO A 289 -13.43 17.64 6.03
CA PRO A 289 -13.23 18.67 5.02
C PRO A 289 -12.26 18.15 3.96
N ALA A 290 -12.70 18.17 2.70
CA ALA A 290 -11.89 17.65 1.62
C ALA A 290 -10.53 18.34 1.59
N PHE A 291 -9.47 17.54 1.52
CA PHE A 291 -8.11 18.05 1.36
C PHE A 291 -7.41 17.26 0.26
N THR A 292 -6.45 17.92 -0.37
CA THR A 292 -5.63 17.33 -1.43
C THR A 292 -4.32 16.81 -0.82
N ILE A 293 -3.91 15.62 -1.25
CA ILE A 293 -2.59 15.08 -0.98
C ILE A 293 -1.56 15.90 -1.76
N ASP A 294 -0.59 16.48 -1.04
CA ASP A 294 0.56 17.18 -1.59
C ASP A 294 1.81 16.51 -1.02
N ASN A 295 2.24 15.45 -1.70
CA ASN A 295 3.41 14.66 -1.33
C ASN A 295 4.72 15.41 -1.57
N SER A 296 4.68 16.56 -2.28
CA SER A 296 5.83 17.45 -2.44
C SER A 296 6.10 18.31 -1.21
N GLN A 297 5.11 18.49 -0.33
CA GLN A 297 5.23 19.29 0.88
C GLN A 297 5.05 18.51 2.18
N TYR A 298 4.32 17.40 2.13
CA TYR A 298 3.87 16.71 3.33
C TYR A 298 4.05 15.20 3.26
N THR A 299 4.24 14.59 4.44
CA THR A 299 4.05 13.15 4.66
C THR A 299 2.75 12.93 5.43
N TYR A 300 2.02 11.85 5.14
CA TYR A 300 0.71 11.56 5.70
C TYR A 300 0.71 10.22 6.45
N TRP A 301 -0.03 10.16 7.56
CA TRP A 301 -0.24 8.93 8.32
C TRP A 301 -1.59 8.93 9.03
N VAL A 302 -2.05 7.73 9.39
CA VAL A 302 -3.14 7.54 10.34
C VAL A 302 -2.55 7.21 11.71
N HIS A 303 -2.93 7.98 12.72
CA HIS A 303 -2.61 7.76 14.11
C HIS A 303 -3.84 7.21 14.84
N VAL A 304 -3.70 6.05 15.48
CA VAL A 304 -4.73 5.42 16.28
C VAL A 304 -4.35 5.49 17.75
N LEU A 305 -5.28 5.96 18.58
CA LEU A 305 -5.24 5.83 20.03
C LEU A 305 -6.20 4.71 20.44
N LEU A 306 -5.63 3.68 21.05
CA LEU A 306 -6.36 2.48 21.47
C LEU A 306 -6.27 2.35 23.00
N PRO A 307 -7.36 2.52 23.76
CA PRO A 307 -7.36 2.35 25.21
C PRO A 307 -6.93 0.94 25.63
N THR A 308 -6.48 0.77 26.88
CA THR A 308 -6.08 -0.55 27.40
C THR A 308 -7.25 -1.52 27.33
N SER A 309 -7.04 -2.65 26.68
CA SER A 309 -7.90 -3.82 26.81
C SER A 309 -7.64 -4.47 28.17
N LEU A 310 -8.61 -4.36 29.07
CA LEU A 310 -8.56 -5.10 30.35
C LEU A 310 -8.97 -6.55 30.10
N ILE A 311 -8.50 -7.48 30.94
CA ILE A 311 -8.76 -8.94 30.80
C ILE A 311 -10.27 -9.26 30.68
N SER A 312 -11.14 -8.38 31.17
CA SER A 312 -12.59 -8.53 31.11
C SER A 312 -13.29 -7.78 29.97
N ASN A 313 -12.58 -6.95 29.19
CA ASN A 313 -13.14 -6.15 28.10
C ASN A 313 -12.11 -5.99 26.99
N TYR A 314 -12.32 -6.69 25.88
CA TYR A 314 -11.43 -6.61 24.73
C TYR A 314 -11.85 -5.51 23.76
N ILE A 315 -10.86 -4.71 23.34
CA ILE A 315 -11.02 -3.65 22.34
C ILE A 315 -10.04 -3.91 21.23
N TYR A 316 -10.58 -3.94 20.01
CA TYR A 316 -9.90 -4.35 18.81
C TYR A 316 -10.18 -3.33 17.70
N LEU A 317 -9.15 -2.89 16.99
CA LEU A 317 -9.31 -2.16 15.73
C LEU A 317 -8.99 -3.09 14.57
N SER A 318 -9.97 -3.36 13.70
CA SER A 318 -9.74 -4.22 12.53
C SER A 318 -8.93 -3.50 11.44
N GLY A 319 -9.24 -2.23 11.21
CA GLY A 319 -8.59 -1.39 10.22
C GLY A 319 -9.21 -0.01 10.09
N VAL A 320 -8.56 0.83 9.29
CA VAL A 320 -8.97 2.20 8.99
C VAL A 320 -9.02 2.37 7.47
N ASN A 321 -10.11 2.92 6.95
CA ASN A 321 -10.28 3.18 5.52
C ASN A 321 -10.32 4.69 5.26
N LEU A 322 -9.66 5.12 4.18
CA LEU A 322 -9.77 6.47 3.62
C LEU A 322 -10.42 6.39 2.26
N GLU A 323 -11.52 7.11 2.05
CA GLU A 323 -12.11 7.28 0.72
C GLU A 323 -11.49 8.51 0.05
N TYR A 324 -11.04 8.32 -1.18
CA TYR A 324 -10.37 9.35 -1.95
C TYR A 324 -10.77 9.31 -3.43
N HIS A 325 -10.59 10.43 -4.09
CA HIS A 325 -10.77 10.62 -5.52
C HIS A 325 -9.48 11.14 -6.12
N VAL A 326 -9.02 10.55 -7.21
CA VAL A 326 -7.90 11.10 -7.99
C VAL A 326 -8.51 11.92 -9.10
N VAL A 327 -8.21 13.23 -9.15
CA VAL A 327 -8.55 14.04 -10.31
C VAL A 327 -7.52 13.71 -11.38
N PRO A 328 -7.89 13.16 -12.55
CA PRO A 328 -6.94 12.83 -13.61
C PRO A 328 -6.49 14.11 -14.32
N ASP A 329 -5.67 14.92 -13.65
CA ASP A 329 -5.04 16.10 -14.25
C ASP A 329 -3.50 15.93 -14.25
N GLN A 330 -2.87 16.61 -15.23
CA GLN A 330 -1.50 16.50 -15.76
C GLN A 330 -0.34 16.79 -14.77
N HIS A 331 -0.50 16.46 -13.49
CA HIS A 331 0.53 16.74 -12.50
C HIS A 331 1.62 15.66 -12.51
N GLU A 332 2.86 16.12 -12.27
CA GLU A 332 3.92 15.24 -11.77
C GLU A 332 3.38 14.55 -10.53
N ASN A 333 3.29 13.22 -10.57
CA ASN A 333 2.78 12.45 -9.45
C ASN A 333 3.94 12.14 -8.52
N VAL A 334 3.74 12.28 -7.22
CA VAL A 334 4.74 11.93 -6.23
C VAL A 334 4.16 10.87 -5.31
N ILE A 335 4.91 9.81 -5.01
CA ILE A 335 4.63 8.89 -3.90
C ILE A 335 5.58 9.23 -2.75
N GLY A 336 5.03 9.74 -1.66
CA GLY A 336 5.74 9.88 -0.39
C GLY A 336 5.84 8.55 0.35
N ILE A 337 7.02 8.25 0.88
CA ILE A 337 7.32 7.04 1.65
C ILE A 337 7.72 7.48 3.06
N SER A 338 6.78 7.33 3.99
CA SER A 338 6.99 7.63 5.41
C SER A 338 7.99 6.66 6.05
N ASN A 339 8.75 7.13 7.04
CA ASN A 339 9.67 6.27 7.78
C ASN A 339 8.95 5.11 8.49
N THR A 340 7.68 5.25 8.85
CA THR A 340 6.88 4.14 9.40
C THR A 340 6.76 2.92 8.48
N ALA A 341 7.00 3.07 7.18
CA ALA A 341 6.96 1.95 6.24
C ALA A 341 8.22 1.08 6.29
N PHE A 342 9.29 1.55 6.93
CA PHE A 342 10.58 0.87 6.93
C PHE A 342 10.70 -0.16 8.04
N THR A 343 11.22 -1.33 7.66
CA THR A 343 11.58 -2.41 8.57
C THR A 343 13.06 -2.75 8.45
N PRO A 344 13.71 -3.22 9.52
CA PRO A 344 15.11 -3.60 9.48
C PRO A 344 15.33 -4.77 8.51
N PHE A 345 16.46 -4.75 7.81
CA PHE A 345 16.88 -5.81 6.89
C PHE A 345 17.33 -7.06 7.65
N PHE A 346 17.97 -6.85 8.82
CA PHE A 346 18.38 -7.92 9.73
C PHE A 346 17.67 -7.76 11.07
N ASP A 347 17.19 -8.87 11.65
CA ASP A 347 16.52 -8.87 12.96
C ASP A 347 17.36 -8.32 14.11
N SER A 348 18.69 -8.36 13.98
CA SER A 348 19.61 -7.83 14.97
C SER A 348 19.77 -6.31 14.94
N GLN A 349 19.13 -5.62 13.99
CA GLN A 349 19.22 -4.16 13.89
C GLN A 349 18.25 -3.49 14.85
N GLU A 350 18.83 -2.81 15.84
CA GLU A 350 18.07 -1.90 16.70
C GLU A 350 17.85 -0.56 15.98
N TYR A 351 16.65 0.00 16.19
CA TYR A 351 16.27 1.28 15.59
C TYR A 351 15.19 1.97 16.40
N GLU A 352 15.04 3.26 16.16
CA GLU A 352 13.88 4.05 16.56
C GLU A 352 13.17 4.57 15.31
N ASN A 353 11.85 4.44 15.29
CA ASN A 353 11.01 4.93 14.21
C ASN A 353 9.92 5.84 14.77
N HIS A 354 10.15 7.14 14.67
CA HIS A 354 9.25 8.18 15.18
C HIS A 354 8.22 8.63 14.14
N ALA A 355 8.02 7.84 13.06
CA ALA A 355 7.31 8.19 11.83
C ALA A 355 7.94 9.32 11.01
N ARG A 356 8.34 10.40 11.68
CA ARG A 356 9.12 11.49 11.12
C ARG A 356 10.58 11.10 10.93
N TRP A 357 11.14 10.30 11.82
CA TRP A 357 12.56 9.97 11.85
C TRP A 357 12.78 8.47 11.91
N LEU A 358 13.74 8.00 11.12
CA LEU A 358 14.31 6.67 11.26
C LEU A 358 15.75 6.80 11.74
N ILE A 359 16.02 6.28 12.94
CA ILE A 359 17.32 6.38 13.62
C ILE A 359 17.88 4.98 13.79
N HIS A 360 19.07 4.73 13.25
CA HIS A 360 19.80 3.49 13.52
C HIS A 360 20.50 3.53 14.87
N LYS A 361 20.25 2.52 15.71
CA LYS A 361 20.87 2.38 17.03
C LYS A 361 21.92 1.29 17.07
N HIS A 362 22.88 1.42 17.99
CA HIS A 362 23.74 0.31 18.39
C HIS A 362 22.90 -0.80 18.99
N GLY A 363 23.02 -2.01 18.43
CA GLY A 363 22.55 -3.22 19.10
C GLY A 363 23.34 -3.48 20.37
N GLU A 364 22.71 -3.94 21.45
CA GLU A 364 23.43 -4.48 22.62
C GLU A 364 24.32 -5.66 22.18
N GLY A 365 25.61 -5.40 21.99
CA GLY A 365 26.60 -6.39 21.53
C GLY A 365 26.82 -6.47 20.00
N GLY A 366 26.18 -5.62 19.20
CA GLY A 366 26.31 -5.60 17.74
C GLY A 366 27.37 -4.60 17.25
N SER A 367 28.36 -5.08 16.49
CA SER A 367 29.43 -4.27 15.87
C SER A 367 29.06 -3.65 14.51
N ASN A 368 27.81 -3.76 14.08
CA ASN A 368 27.41 -3.25 12.78
C ASN A 368 27.30 -1.73 12.85
N SER A 369 28.28 -1.03 12.28
CA SER A 369 28.32 0.43 12.18
C SER A 369 27.26 1.00 11.22
N ARG A 370 26.44 0.15 10.60
CA ARG A 370 25.42 0.53 9.62
C ARG A 370 24.15 -0.30 9.75
N GLY A 371 23.02 0.41 9.67
CA GLY A 371 21.66 -0.13 9.65
C GLY A 371 21.09 -0.03 8.25
N VAL A 372 20.48 -1.13 7.79
CA VAL A 372 19.82 -1.20 6.49
C VAL A 372 18.34 -1.40 6.74
N TYR A 373 17.50 -0.54 6.17
CA TYR A 373 16.06 -0.57 6.39
C TYR A 373 15.33 -0.54 5.07
N VAL A 374 14.35 -1.41 4.87
CA VAL A 374 13.66 -1.58 3.59
C VAL A 374 12.18 -1.20 3.72
N ALA A 375 11.62 -0.62 2.66
CA ALA A 375 10.19 -0.38 2.53
C ALA A 375 9.75 -0.69 1.09
N SER A 376 8.62 -1.38 0.93
CA SER A 376 8.04 -1.65 -0.40
C SER A 376 7.48 -0.37 -1.01
N VAL A 377 7.56 -0.23 -2.35
CA VAL A 377 6.94 0.88 -3.07
C VAL A 377 5.95 0.33 -4.10
N ASN A 378 4.69 0.74 -3.97
CA ASN A 378 3.64 0.38 -4.92
C ASN A 378 3.53 1.47 -5.99
N LEU A 379 4.20 1.27 -7.13
CA LEU A 379 4.10 2.15 -8.29
C LEU A 379 3.01 1.63 -9.25
N PRO A 380 2.21 2.50 -9.88
CA PRO A 380 1.27 2.06 -10.91
C PRO A 380 2.03 1.46 -12.11
N ASP A 381 1.47 0.42 -12.74
CA ASP A 381 2.15 -0.19 -13.90
C ASP A 381 2.28 0.81 -15.06
N LYS A 382 3.37 0.70 -15.82
CA LYS A 382 3.69 1.53 -17.00
C LYS A 382 3.94 3.03 -16.76
N VAL A 383 3.98 3.50 -15.52
CA VAL A 383 4.42 4.88 -15.25
C VAL A 383 5.91 5.05 -15.54
N THR A 384 6.32 6.28 -15.83
CA THR A 384 7.74 6.64 -15.96
C THR A 384 8.16 7.40 -14.71
N ILE A 385 9.23 6.96 -14.05
CA ILE A 385 9.80 7.60 -12.88
C ILE A 385 10.75 8.72 -13.32
N ASP A 386 10.49 9.94 -12.87
CA ASP A 386 11.26 11.13 -13.24
C ASP A 386 12.34 11.45 -12.23
N GLY A 387 12.16 11.04 -10.97
CA GLY A 387 13.09 11.35 -9.91
C GLY A 387 12.85 10.56 -8.63
N PHE A 388 13.89 10.56 -7.81
CA PHE A 388 13.90 9.99 -6.47
C PHE A 388 14.50 11.02 -5.52
N GLU A 389 13.79 11.35 -4.44
CA GLU A 389 14.29 12.27 -3.42
C GLU A 389 14.33 11.57 -2.08
N ALA A 390 15.40 11.80 -1.32
CA ALA A 390 15.49 11.35 0.07
C ALA A 390 15.74 12.54 0.98
N CYS A 391 14.94 12.65 2.04
CA CYS A 391 15.12 13.66 3.06
C CYS A 391 15.97 13.08 4.20
N PHE A 392 17.06 13.76 4.53
CA PHE A 392 17.93 13.43 5.65
C PHE A 392 17.91 14.56 6.68
N TYR A 393 18.07 14.19 7.95
CA TYR A 393 18.63 15.09 8.95
C TYR A 393 20.04 14.59 9.25
N ASP A 394 21.05 15.34 8.82
CA ASP A 394 22.45 14.93 8.94
C ASP A 394 23.16 15.91 9.88
N GLY A 395 23.37 15.50 11.13
CA GLY A 395 24.20 16.25 12.07
C GLY A 395 25.69 15.95 11.93
N SER A 396 26.06 14.96 11.13
CA SER A 396 27.42 14.46 11.01
C SER A 396 28.23 15.27 10.01
N THR A 397 29.54 15.40 10.26
CA THR A 397 30.49 15.94 9.26
C THR A 397 31.33 14.84 8.60
N THR A 398 31.23 13.61 9.11
CA THR A 398 32.09 12.48 8.71
C THR A 398 31.31 11.25 8.26
N LEU A 399 30.01 11.19 8.55
CA LEU A 399 29.15 10.08 8.18
C LEU A 399 28.19 10.54 7.08
N ALA A 400 27.82 9.60 6.22
CA ALA A 400 26.83 9.80 5.17
C ALA A 400 25.79 8.67 5.24
N GLY A 401 24.53 9.06 5.22
CA GLY A 401 23.41 8.16 5.01
C GLY A 401 23.15 8.03 3.52
N ASN A 402 22.75 6.83 3.09
CA ASN A 402 22.37 6.60 1.71
C ASN A 402 20.91 6.12 1.64
N ALA A 403 20.25 6.49 0.56
CA ALA A 403 18.92 6.05 0.18
C ALA A 403 18.97 5.53 -1.24
N PHE A 404 18.25 4.45 -1.51
CA PHE A 404 18.24 3.83 -2.83
C PHE A 404 16.82 3.48 -3.25
N LEU A 405 16.50 3.77 -4.51
CA LEU A 405 15.35 3.20 -5.20
C LEU A 405 15.81 1.96 -5.98
N ILE A 406 15.24 0.81 -5.66
CA ILE A 406 15.63 -0.48 -6.23
C ILE A 406 14.43 -1.07 -6.97
N ARG A 407 14.71 -1.63 -8.14
CA ARG A 407 13.86 -2.65 -8.75
C ARG A 407 14.51 -4.02 -8.64
N THR A 408 13.70 -5.04 -8.40
CA THR A 408 14.18 -6.41 -8.32
C THR A 408 13.35 -7.31 -9.22
N ARG A 409 14.03 -8.15 -10.00
CA ARG A 409 13.42 -9.26 -10.72
C ARG A 409 13.96 -10.53 -10.13
N LEU A 410 13.09 -11.31 -9.48
CA LEU A 410 13.44 -12.64 -8.98
C LEU A 410 14.71 -12.62 -8.09
N GLY A 411 14.85 -11.64 -7.19
CA GLY A 411 16.03 -11.56 -6.32
C GLY A 411 17.24 -10.82 -6.93
N VAL A 412 17.19 -10.35 -8.18
CA VAL A 412 18.29 -9.59 -8.78
C VAL A 412 18.00 -8.11 -8.68
N ASN A 413 18.75 -7.42 -7.82
CA ASN A 413 18.57 -6.00 -7.54
C ASN A 413 19.27 -5.14 -8.60
N ASN A 414 18.58 -4.12 -9.07
CA ASN A 414 19.14 -3.06 -9.89
C ASN A 414 18.82 -1.72 -9.23
N THR A 415 19.87 -0.95 -8.92
CA THR A 415 19.72 0.41 -8.40
C THR A 415 19.21 1.32 -9.50
N MET A 416 18.01 1.85 -9.32
CA MET A 416 17.41 2.79 -10.25
C MET A 416 17.93 4.20 -10.02
N ALA A 417 17.92 4.64 -8.76
CA ALA A 417 18.38 5.95 -8.32
C ALA A 417 18.96 5.85 -6.90
N SER A 418 19.75 6.85 -6.51
CA SER A 418 20.34 6.91 -5.17
C SER A 418 20.54 8.34 -4.68
N ALA A 419 20.28 8.58 -3.41
CA ALA A 419 20.51 9.86 -2.75
C ALA A 419 21.42 9.65 -1.53
N SER A 420 22.33 10.59 -1.26
CA SER A 420 23.32 10.49 -0.18
C SER A 420 23.40 11.80 0.60
N SER A 421 23.38 11.73 1.92
CA SER A 421 23.60 12.90 2.76
C SER A 421 25.08 13.29 2.70
N MET A 422 25.38 14.53 2.32
CA MET A 422 26.76 15.00 2.16
C MET A 422 27.37 15.52 3.47
N GLY A 423 26.92 15.05 4.64
CA GLY A 423 27.45 15.50 5.93
C GLY A 423 27.16 16.97 6.25
N SER A 424 26.01 17.49 5.81
CA SER A 424 25.61 18.88 6.01
C SER A 424 24.67 19.03 7.19
N SER A 425 25.06 19.81 8.21
CA SER A 425 24.27 20.05 9.42
C SER A 425 22.83 20.48 9.10
N GLY A 426 21.86 19.62 9.39
CA GLY A 426 20.42 19.95 9.35
C GLY A 426 19.60 19.10 8.38
N TYR A 427 18.40 19.61 8.05
CA TYR A 427 17.49 18.96 7.11
C TYR A 427 17.90 19.24 5.67
N SER A 428 18.02 18.20 4.86
CA SER A 428 18.29 18.31 3.43
C SER A 428 17.49 17.28 2.65
N GLY A 429 16.69 17.74 1.69
CA GLY A 429 16.20 16.92 0.59
C GLY A 429 17.31 16.75 -0.44
N VAL A 430 17.63 15.51 -0.78
CA VAL A 430 18.67 15.15 -1.76
C VAL A 430 17.98 14.47 -2.94
N PRO A 431 17.74 15.19 -4.04
CA PRO A 431 17.12 14.61 -5.22
C PRO A 431 18.14 13.94 -6.15
N ASP A 432 17.70 12.88 -6.82
CA ASP A 432 18.34 12.21 -7.95
C ASP A 432 17.32 12.05 -9.10
N TYR A 433 17.47 12.88 -10.13
CA TYR A 433 16.64 12.85 -11.34
C TYR A 433 17.23 11.96 -12.44
N THR A 434 18.32 11.22 -12.16
CA THR A 434 18.92 10.27 -13.11
C THR A 434 18.42 8.86 -12.80
N VAL A 435 17.17 8.58 -13.19
CA VAL A 435 16.56 7.27 -12.89
C VAL A 435 16.87 6.26 -14.00
N ASN A 436 17.68 5.25 -13.67
CA ASN A 436 17.93 4.13 -14.56
C ASN A 436 16.71 3.21 -14.63
N TRP A 437 16.37 2.76 -15.84
CA TRP A 437 15.21 1.91 -16.10
C TRP A 437 13.89 2.49 -15.56
N ASN A 438 13.69 3.77 -15.81
CA ASN A 438 12.60 4.58 -15.28
C ASN A 438 11.17 4.11 -15.61
N VAL A 439 10.96 3.27 -16.63
CA VAL A 439 9.61 2.74 -16.91
C VAL A 439 9.27 1.57 -15.98
N VAL A 440 8.16 1.69 -15.27
CA VAL A 440 7.65 0.67 -14.35
C VAL A 440 7.03 -0.49 -15.13
N ASP A 441 7.42 -1.71 -14.77
CA ASP A 441 6.89 -2.96 -15.31
C ASP A 441 6.62 -3.94 -14.16
N ASN A 442 5.46 -3.80 -13.54
CA ASN A 442 5.03 -4.60 -12.40
C ASN A 442 4.81 -6.08 -12.74
N ASN A 443 4.77 -6.43 -14.04
CA ASN A 443 4.74 -7.82 -14.49
C ASN A 443 6.13 -8.49 -14.41
N GLN A 444 7.21 -7.72 -14.42
CA GLN A 444 8.59 -8.25 -14.38
C GLN A 444 9.33 -7.93 -13.08
N TYR A 445 9.04 -6.78 -12.46
CA TYR A 445 9.82 -6.26 -11.34
C TYR A 445 8.91 -5.94 -10.15
N ALA A 446 9.48 -6.06 -8.95
CA ALA A 446 8.97 -5.43 -7.74
C ALA A 446 9.88 -4.26 -7.35
N TYR A 447 9.31 -3.27 -6.67
CA TYR A 447 9.99 -2.02 -6.34
C TYR A 447 10.03 -1.84 -4.83
N PHE A 448 11.19 -1.42 -4.34
CA PHE A 448 11.37 -1.10 -2.93
C PHE A 448 12.43 -0.02 -2.80
N VAL A 449 12.40 0.67 -1.68
CA VAL A 449 13.45 1.58 -1.27
C VAL A 449 14.17 1.04 -0.06
N TYR A 450 15.42 1.46 0.14
CA TYR A 450 16.08 1.19 1.40
C TYR A 450 16.98 2.33 1.86
N TRP A 451 17.06 2.48 3.17
CA TRP A 451 18.05 3.29 3.85
C TRP A 451 19.28 2.46 4.18
N ASP A 452 20.46 3.07 4.07
CA ASP A 452 21.73 2.60 4.61
C ASP A 452 22.27 3.71 5.52
N LEU A 453 21.89 3.63 6.80
CA LEU A 453 22.16 4.65 7.81
C LEU A 453 23.39 4.25 8.63
N PRO A 454 24.35 5.15 8.83
CA PRO A 454 25.43 4.94 9.78
C PRO A 454 24.89 4.95 11.22
N ILE A 455 25.69 4.42 12.12
CA ILE A 455 25.33 4.34 13.53
C ILE A 455 25.27 5.70 14.21
N ALA A 456 24.23 5.90 15.01
CA ALA A 456 24.17 7.03 15.93
C ALA A 456 25.20 6.82 17.06
N THR A 457 26.17 7.73 17.20
CA THR A 457 27.25 7.59 18.20
C THR A 457 26.93 8.29 19.52
N THR A 458 25.96 9.21 19.53
CA THR A 458 25.51 9.92 20.73
C THR A 458 24.03 10.26 20.62
N PRO A 459 23.21 10.14 21.67
CA PRO A 459 21.80 10.52 21.61
C PRO A 459 21.63 12.00 21.22
N VAL A 460 21.17 12.23 19.98
CA VAL A 460 20.45 13.40 19.45
C VAL A 460 21.19 14.75 19.40
N ASP A 461 22.26 14.98 20.14
CA ASP A 461 22.97 16.27 20.14
C ASP A 461 24.27 16.25 19.31
N GLY A 462 24.13 16.15 17.98
CA GLY A 462 25.07 16.82 17.05
C GLY A 462 25.96 15.98 16.14
N GLY A 463 25.64 14.72 15.82
CA GLY A 463 26.51 13.92 14.93
C GLY A 463 25.87 12.77 14.13
N ASP A 464 24.56 12.56 14.25
CA ASP A 464 23.91 11.39 13.66
C ASP A 464 23.29 11.68 12.29
N VAL A 465 23.16 10.64 11.47
CA VAL A 465 22.40 10.69 10.22
C VAL A 465 21.07 9.99 10.41
N VAL A 466 19.98 10.70 10.13
CA VAL A 466 18.61 10.26 10.34
C VAL A 466 17.85 10.33 9.03
N GLY A 467 17.14 9.25 8.68
CA GLY A 467 16.21 9.27 7.54
C GLY A 467 14.95 10.04 7.92
N CYS A 468 14.47 10.95 7.07
CA CYS A 468 13.26 11.76 7.31
C CYS A 468 12.09 11.44 6.36
N GLY A 469 12.30 10.54 5.40
CA GLY A 469 11.33 10.13 4.39
C GLY A 469 11.95 10.08 3.00
N MET A 470 11.24 9.47 2.06
CA MET A 470 11.63 9.45 0.66
C MET A 470 10.43 9.81 -0.23
N ALA A 471 10.70 10.26 -1.44
CA ALA A 471 9.71 10.54 -2.46
C ALA A 471 10.13 9.94 -3.81
N VAL A 472 9.17 9.39 -4.55
CA VAL A 472 9.34 8.91 -5.92
C VAL A 472 8.44 9.73 -6.84
N HIS A 473 9.05 10.46 -7.76
CA HIS A 473 8.37 11.30 -8.75
C HIS A 473 8.12 10.47 -10.01
N TYR A 474 6.91 10.50 -10.56
CA TYR A 474 6.54 9.77 -11.75
C TYR A 474 5.43 10.47 -12.55
N HIS A 475 5.27 10.08 -13.80
CA HIS A 475 4.13 10.47 -14.62
C HIS A 475 3.55 9.27 -15.38
N TYR A 476 2.25 9.37 -15.69
CA TYR A 476 1.60 8.42 -16.58
C TYR A 476 2.02 8.71 -18.03
N PRO A 477 2.17 7.67 -18.88
CA PRO A 477 2.37 7.88 -20.30
C PRO A 477 1.21 8.69 -20.88
N VAL A 478 1.55 9.80 -21.56
CA VAL A 478 0.56 10.62 -22.26
C VAL A 478 0.20 9.93 -23.57
N TYR A 479 -0.90 9.18 -23.57
CA TYR A 479 -1.49 8.68 -24.81
C TYR A 479 -2.28 9.82 -25.46
N LEU A 480 -1.66 10.49 -26.43
CA LEU A 480 -2.41 11.39 -27.31
C LEU A 480 -3.45 10.55 -28.07
N PRO A 481 -4.72 10.97 -28.14
CA PRO A 481 -5.72 10.25 -28.90
C PRO A 481 -5.22 10.10 -30.33
N MET A 482 -5.24 8.87 -30.83
CA MET A 482 -4.85 8.58 -32.20
C MET A 482 -5.81 9.35 -33.10
N ILE A 483 -5.33 10.42 -33.74
CA ILE A 483 -6.12 11.14 -34.74
C ILE A 483 -6.21 10.21 -35.94
N VAL A 484 -7.26 9.40 -35.98
CA VAL A 484 -7.60 8.62 -37.17
C VAL A 484 -8.07 9.63 -38.21
N ASN A 485 -7.23 9.92 -39.19
CA ASN A 485 -7.66 10.68 -40.37
C ASN A 485 -8.80 9.89 -41.03
N GLN A 486 -10.01 10.44 -41.00
CA GLN A 486 -11.16 9.92 -41.72
C GLN A 486 -11.03 10.18 -43.23
#